data_AF-A0A9E0JUB2-F1
#
_entry.id   AF-A0A9E0JUB2-F1
#
_cell.length_a   1.000
_cell.length_b   1.000
_cell.length_c   1.000
_cell.angle_alpha   90.00
_cell.angle_beta   90.00
_cell.angle_gamma   90.00
#
_symmetry.space_group_name_H-M   'P 1'
#
loop_
_entity.id
_entity.type
_entity.pdbx_description
1 polymer ?
#
loop_
_entity_poly.entity_id
_entity_poly.type
_entity_poly.pdbx_seq_one_letter_code
_entity_poly.pdbx_strand_id
1 'polypeptide(L)' 'MPTISQLVRKGRTQIKRKTNAPALAGSPQRRGVCVRVYTTTPKKPNSALRKVARVRLTSGYDVSSYMPGIGH' A
#
# COMPACT_ATOMS: atom_id res chain seq x y z
N MET A 1 32.15 -6.27 -16.56
CA MET A 1 31.92 -7.66 -16.13
C MET A 1 32.87 -7.95 -14.97
N PRO A 2 32.40 -8.30 -13.76
CA PRO A 2 33.29 -8.45 -12.60
C PRO A 2 34.07 -9.78 -12.65
N THR A 3 35.30 -9.78 -12.13
CA THR A 3 36.16 -10.96 -12.04
C THR A 3 35.78 -11.85 -10.86
N ILE A 4 36.20 -13.12 -10.87
CA ILE A 4 35.94 -14.06 -9.76
C ILE A 4 36.55 -13.54 -8.44
N SER A 5 37.76 -12.98 -8.49
CA SER A 5 38.41 -12.39 -7.31
C SER A 5 37.64 -11.20 -6.73
N GLN A 6 36.96 -10.41 -7.56
CA GLN A 6 36.08 -9.33 -7.11
C GLN A 6 34.85 -9.88 -6.40
N LEU A 7 34.25 -10.97 -6.90
CA LEU A 7 33.09 -11.61 -6.27
C LEU A 7 33.44 -12.33 -4.95
N VAL A 8 34.64 -12.90 -4.85
CA VAL A 8 35.15 -13.52 -3.60
C VAL A 8 35.40 -12.45 -2.52
N ARG A 9 35.96 -11.29 -2.90
CA ARG A 9 36.18 -10.17 -1.95
C ARG A 9 34.90 -9.41 -1.61
N LYS A 10 33.99 -9.25 -2.59
CA LYS A 10 32.71 -8.54 -2.46
C LYS A 10 31.63 -9.32 -3.19
N GLY A 11 30.88 -10.12 -2.43
CA GLY A 11 29.73 -10.87 -2.95
C GLY A 11 28.66 -9.96 -3.57
N ARG A 12 27.82 -10.54 -4.44
CA ARG A 12 26.69 -9.80 -5.00
C ARG A 12 25.65 -9.52 -3.92
N THR A 13 25.15 -8.29 -3.88
CA THR A 13 24.03 -7.93 -3.01
C THR A 13 22.70 -8.17 -3.73
N GLN A 14 21.75 -8.78 -3.02
CA GLN A 14 20.38 -8.89 -3.50
C GLN A 14 19.64 -7.56 -3.31
N ILE A 15 18.91 -7.13 -4.34
CA ILE A 15 18.09 -5.91 -4.27
C ILE A 15 16.81 -6.22 -3.49
N LYS A 16 16.68 -5.65 -2.29
CA LYS A 16 15.45 -5.78 -1.47
C LYS A 16 14.35 -4.89 -2.03
N ARG A 17 13.18 -5.46 -2.33
CA ARG A 17 11.98 -4.71 -2.75
C ARG A 17 11.09 -4.38 -1.55
N LYS A 18 10.52 -3.16 -1.53
CA LYS A 18 9.52 -2.76 -0.52
C LYS A 18 8.15 -3.29 -0.93
N THR A 19 7.32 -3.61 0.06
CA THR A 19 5.93 -4.01 -0.19
C THR A 19 5.07 -2.79 -0.46
N ASN A 20 4.07 -2.95 -1.34
CA ASN A 20 3.10 -1.88 -1.63
C ASN A 20 2.10 -1.64 -0.47
N ALA A 21 1.97 -2.60 0.44
CA ALA A 21 1.01 -2.57 1.54
C ALA A 21 1.70 -2.79 2.91
N PRO A 22 2.50 -1.83 3.39
CA PRO A 22 3.19 -1.97 4.68
C PRO A 22 2.22 -2.00 5.88
N ALA A 23 1.08 -1.32 5.78
CA ALA A 23 0.09 -1.21 6.86
C ALA A 23 -0.57 -2.55 7.24
N LEU A 24 -0.58 -3.52 6.32
CA LEU A 24 -1.07 -4.87 6.54
C LEU A 24 -0.08 -5.77 7.31
N ALA A 25 1.18 -5.32 7.48
CA ALA A 25 2.27 -6.03 8.15
C ALA A 25 2.25 -7.56 8.00
N GLY A 26 2.22 -8.02 6.74
CA GLY A 26 2.29 -9.44 6.38
C GLY A 26 0.96 -10.20 6.43
N SER A 27 -0.12 -9.60 6.94
CA SER A 27 -1.45 -10.20 6.94
C SER A 27 -2.19 -9.98 5.61
N PRO A 28 -3.00 -10.93 5.12
CA PRO A 28 -3.80 -10.72 3.89
C PRO A 28 -4.90 -9.67 4.08
N GLN A 29 -5.47 -9.58 5.27
CA GLN A 29 -6.49 -8.60 5.64
C GLN A 29 -6.34 -8.18 7.09
N ARG A 30 -6.78 -6.96 7.42
CA ARG A 30 -6.83 -6.45 8.80
C ARG A 30 -8.13 -5.71 9.05
N ARG A 31 -8.66 -5.90 10.26
CA ARG A 31 -9.81 -5.14 10.75
C ARG A 31 -9.39 -3.68 11.00
N GLY A 32 -10.32 -2.77 10.78
CA GLY A 32 -10.15 -1.36 11.11
C GLY A 32 -11.49 -0.68 11.36
N VAL A 33 -11.43 0.55 11.86
CA VAL A 33 -12.59 1.40 12.14
C VAL A 33 -12.52 2.63 11.23
N CYS A 34 -13.65 2.97 10.61
CA CYS A 34 -13.76 4.18 9.78
C CYS A 34 -13.73 5.43 10.66
N VAL A 35 -12.75 6.30 10.44
CA VAL A 35 -12.62 7.60 11.10
C VAL A 35 -13.43 8.66 10.35
N ARG A 36 -13.42 8.61 9.01
CA ARG A 36 -14.14 9.56 8.16
C ARG A 36 -14.50 8.94 6.81
N VAL A 37 -15.74 9.12 6.37
CA VAL A 37 -16.22 8.73 5.03
C VAL A 37 -16.41 9.99 4.19
N TYR A 38 -15.93 9.99 2.96
CA TYR A 38 -15.98 11.15 2.05
C TYR A 38 -15.83 10.75 0.58
N THR A 39 -16.06 11.69 -0.33
CA THR A 39 -15.89 11.48 -1.77
C THR A 39 -14.63 12.16 -2.30
N THR A 40 -13.92 11.52 -3.23
CA THR A 40 -12.75 12.08 -3.93
C THR A 40 -12.91 12.01 -5.44
N THR A 41 -12.40 13.02 -6.15
CA THR A 41 -12.32 13.02 -7.61
C THR A 41 -11.06 12.27 -8.07
N PRO A 42 -11.12 11.42 -9.11
CA PRO A 42 -9.96 10.73 -9.64
C PRO A 42 -9.03 11.68 -10.41
N LYS A 43 -7.79 11.24 -10.64
CA LYS A 43 -6.86 11.98 -11.52
C LYS A 43 -7.38 11.95 -12.98
N LYS A 44 -7.19 13.07 -13.70
CA LYS A 44 -7.39 13.17 -15.16
C LYS A 44 -6.70 11.99 -15.88
N PRO A 45 -7.28 11.37 -16.93
CA PRO A 45 -8.43 11.78 -17.77
C PRO A 45 -9.81 11.46 -17.21
N ASN A 46 -9.88 10.76 -16.08
CA ASN A 46 -11.14 10.27 -15.56
C ASN A 46 -11.90 11.37 -14.79
N SER A 47 -13.22 11.28 -14.79
CA SER A 47 -14.11 12.12 -13.97
C SER A 47 -15.16 11.24 -13.28
N ALA A 48 -15.25 11.33 -11.96
CA ALA A 48 -16.24 10.64 -11.12
C ALA A 48 -16.16 11.15 -9.67
N LEU A 49 -17.16 10.84 -8.85
CA LEU A 49 -17.08 10.94 -7.39
C LEU A 49 -16.87 9.54 -6.80
N ARG A 50 -15.68 9.26 -6.29
CA ARG A 50 -15.34 7.96 -5.67
C ARG A 50 -15.56 8.01 -4.17
N LYS A 51 -16.32 7.07 -3.63
CA LYS A 51 -16.50 6.92 -2.18
C LYS A 51 -15.25 6.31 -1.55
N VAL A 52 -14.69 6.98 -0.55
CA VAL A 52 -13.44 6.62 0.12
C VAL A 52 -13.62 6.81 1.63
N ALA A 53 -12.97 5.96 2.42
CA ALA A 53 -12.93 6.06 3.87
C ALA A 53 -11.49 6.21 4.38
N ARG A 54 -11.30 7.03 5.42
CA ARG A 54 -10.10 6.98 6.27
C ARG A 54 -10.34 5.93 7.34
N VAL A 55 -9.49 4.92 7.41
CA VAL A 55 -9.63 3.75 8.29
C VAL A 55 -8.42 3.64 9.20
N ARG A 56 -8.66 3.51 10.51
CA ARG A 56 -7.64 3.16 11.49
C ARG A 56 -7.60 1.65 11.65
N LEU A 57 -6.49 1.02 11.26
CA LEU A 57 -6.31 -0.43 11.37
C LEU A 57 -5.92 -0.83 12.80
N THR A 58 -6.14 -2.09 13.16
CA THR A 58 -5.66 -2.66 14.44
C THR A 58 -4.16 -2.57 14.62
N SER A 59 -3.41 -2.39 13.53
CA SER A 59 -1.97 -2.16 13.52
C SER A 59 -1.54 -0.75 13.90
N GLY A 60 -2.49 0.16 14.18
CA GLY A 60 -2.24 1.55 14.53
C GLY A 60 -2.08 2.49 13.33
N TYR A 61 -1.99 1.96 12.11
CA TYR A 61 -1.87 2.76 10.90
C TYR A 61 -3.21 3.35 10.47
N ASP A 62 -3.20 4.65 10.12
CA ASP A 62 -4.29 5.31 9.43
C ASP A 62 -4.07 5.22 7.91
N VAL A 63 -5.02 4.58 7.22
CA VAL A 63 -4.96 4.36 5.77
C VAL A 63 -6.22 4.87 5.08
N SER A 64 -6.11 5.21 3.80
CA SER A 64 -7.27 5.54 2.97
C SER A 64 -7.68 4.31 2.18
N SER A 65 -8.96 3.92 2.28
CA SER A 65 -9.51 2.73 1.63
C SER A 65 -10.66 3.10 0.69
N TYR A 66 -10.69 2.47 -0.48
CA TYR A 66 -11.80 2.59 -1.42
C TYR A 66 -12.98 1.75 -0.95
N MET A 67 -14.20 2.27 -1.06
CA MET A 67 -15.42 1.53 -0.76
C MET A 67 -16.05 1.04 -2.07
N PRO A 68 -15.92 -0.25 -2.41
CA PRO A 68 -16.47 -0.81 -3.65
C PRO A 68 -17.99 -1.01 -3.54
N GLY A 69 -18.72 -0.81 -4.64
CA GLY A 69 -20.17 -1.02 -4.71
C GLY A 69 -20.99 0.27 -4.84
N ILE A 70 -22.31 0.13 -4.76
CA ILE A 70 -23.31 1.21 -4.84
C ILE A 70 -24.21 1.09 -3.60
N GLY A 71 -24.61 2.22 -3.01
CA GLY A 71 -25.61 2.24 -1.92
C GLY A 71 -25.08 2.32 -0.49
N HIS A 72 -23.77 2.49 -0.30
CA HIS A 72 -23.15 2.81 1.01
C HIS A 72 -23.19 4.30 1.32
#